data_AF-A0A7X1LKP5-F1
#
_entry.id   AF-A0A7X1LKP5-F1
#
_cell.length_a   1.000
_cell.length_b   1.000
_cell.length_c   1.000
_cell.angle_alpha   90.00
_cell.angle_beta   90.00
_cell.angle_gamma   90.00
#
_symmetry.space_group_name_H-M   'P 1'
#
loop_
_entity.id
_entity.type
_entity.pdbx_description
1 polymer ?
#
loop_
_entity_poly.entity_id
_entity_poly.type
_entity_poly.pdbx_seq_one_letter_code
_entity_poly.pdbx_strand_id
1 'polypeptide(L)'
;MSELFNIIKGDIISITGAGGKTSLMFYLANQLKKRGTVLIATTTKIFKPESTENNSFIFIYPEEIDFISPQDNFIHIFCPKIENDKIDSASFEELNKFKNRFDFILIEADGSASKALKGWKNNEPVIYPASTKTIAIIDITALHKEKNENTIHRFDLFQKQYFNSNKTIEKNDYIGYINSNTFFKGTSNEKILFFNKIESIDLFEEFFNIVNKVNITSKIYFGSIFKNEFFSFKNITPIVLAAGFSKRFLGDKLNFKLVNGKTILEQTLLNISQINFKEKILIGKNSFHDELSHKYGYTYIINPNPEFGQSYSVILGTLNSSLSGYLFIPGDMPFLTKSTLLKLIYEFQKYNQIVVPFIDGNKKAPVLFPKRYRNELVKLKGDSGGREILKKENFIKCNFKNSLEFFDIDTQNDLKKLEILEEQI
;
A
#
# COMPACT_ATOMS: atom_id res chain seq x y z
N MET A 1 13.98 -5.68 -3.35
CA MET A 1 13.27 -4.57 -4.05
C MET A 1 13.40 -4.62 -5.57
N SER A 2 14.57 -4.89 -6.15
CA SER A 2 14.72 -4.93 -7.62
C SER A 2 13.86 -6.00 -8.30
N GLU A 3 13.74 -7.17 -7.69
CA GLU A 3 12.78 -8.21 -8.11
C GLU A 3 11.33 -7.75 -7.94
N LEU A 4 11.04 -7.07 -6.84
CA LEU A 4 9.71 -6.52 -6.56
C LEU A 4 9.28 -5.49 -7.61
N PHE A 5 10.23 -4.69 -8.13
CA PHE A 5 10.00 -3.75 -9.23
C PHE A 5 10.12 -4.39 -10.62
N ASN A 6 10.34 -5.70 -10.71
CA ASN A 6 10.54 -6.44 -11.95
C ASN A 6 11.63 -5.81 -12.85
N ILE A 7 12.77 -5.46 -12.25
CA ILE A 7 13.91 -4.90 -12.97
C ILE A 7 14.67 -6.03 -13.68
N ILE A 8 14.84 -5.86 -14.99
CA ILE A 8 15.52 -6.81 -15.90
C ILE A 8 16.67 -6.14 -16.65
N LYS A 9 17.59 -6.93 -17.21
CA LYS A 9 18.70 -6.38 -18.01
C LYS A 9 18.16 -5.58 -19.20
N GLY A 10 18.80 -4.45 -19.48
CA GLY A 10 18.37 -3.44 -20.44
C GLY A 10 17.43 -2.37 -19.86
N ASP A 11 17.05 -2.47 -18.58
CA ASP A 11 16.23 -1.43 -17.95
C ASP A 11 17.01 -0.13 -17.71
N ILE A 12 16.36 0.98 -18.05
CA ILE A 12 16.81 2.34 -17.78
C ILE A 12 15.76 3.00 -16.89
N ILE A 13 16.15 3.34 -15.67
CA ILE A 13 15.21 3.68 -14.61
C ILE A 13 15.44 5.11 -14.17
N SER A 14 14.45 5.97 -14.40
CA SER A 14 14.45 7.34 -13.86
C SER A 14 13.74 7.38 -12.50
N ILE A 15 14.37 8.00 -11.50
CA ILE A 15 13.83 8.16 -10.14
C ILE A 15 13.46 9.63 -9.92
N THR A 16 12.20 9.89 -9.57
CA THR A 16 11.64 11.23 -9.39
C THR A 16 11.01 11.41 -8.01
N GLY A 17 10.73 12.66 -7.61
CA GLY A 17 10.00 12.97 -6.37
C GLY A 17 10.90 13.45 -5.21
N ALA A 18 10.58 13.03 -3.98
CA ALA A 18 11.22 13.58 -2.78
C ALA A 18 11.27 12.56 -1.63
N GLY A 19 12.25 12.73 -0.72
CA GLY A 19 12.37 11.91 0.49
C GLY A 19 12.95 10.49 0.28
N GLY A 20 14.10 10.41 -0.41
CA GLY A 20 14.91 9.19 -0.46
C GLY A 20 15.34 8.73 -1.86
N LYS A 21 15.30 9.60 -2.88
CA LYS A 21 15.68 9.26 -4.27
C LYS A 21 17.09 8.70 -4.37
N THR A 22 18.08 9.44 -3.88
CA THR A 22 19.48 9.03 -3.89
C THR A 22 19.68 7.73 -3.12
N SER A 23 19.06 7.61 -1.94
CA SER A 23 19.08 6.37 -1.15
C SER A 23 18.48 5.18 -1.91
N LEU A 24 17.36 5.38 -2.61
CA LEU A 24 16.72 4.35 -3.43
C LEU A 24 17.62 3.94 -4.60
N MET A 25 18.21 4.92 -5.28
CA MET A 25 19.13 4.72 -6.39
C MET A 25 20.31 3.83 -5.99
N PHE A 26 21.01 4.18 -4.89
CA PHE A 26 22.12 3.38 -4.39
C PHE A 26 21.68 2.03 -3.82
N TYR A 27 20.51 1.95 -3.20
CA TYR A 27 19.95 0.68 -2.75
C TYR A 27 19.73 -0.27 -3.95
N LEU A 28 19.11 0.21 -5.02
CA LEU A 28 18.87 -0.57 -6.24
C LEU A 28 20.21 -0.94 -6.91
N ALA A 29 21.15 -0.01 -7.04
CA ALA A 29 22.47 -0.28 -7.62
C ALA A 29 23.20 -1.42 -6.89
N ASN A 30 23.15 -1.43 -5.56
CA ASN A 30 23.76 -2.49 -4.76
C ASN A 30 23.15 -3.88 -4.95
N GLN A 31 21.85 -3.94 -5.22
CA GLN A 31 21.18 -5.19 -5.54
C GLN A 31 21.48 -5.64 -6.98
N LEU A 32 21.53 -4.68 -7.92
CA LEU A 32 21.68 -4.95 -9.34
C LEU A 32 23.12 -5.30 -9.74
N LYS A 33 24.14 -4.75 -9.06
CA LYS A 33 25.57 -5.04 -9.37
C LYS A 33 25.94 -6.52 -9.26
N LYS A 34 25.15 -7.30 -8.49
CA LYS A 34 25.28 -8.75 -8.34
C LYS A 34 24.66 -9.53 -9.52
N ARG A 35 23.92 -8.87 -10.40
CA ARG A 35 23.14 -9.44 -11.51
C ARG A 35 23.62 -8.95 -12.88
N GLY A 36 24.53 -7.98 -12.92
CA GLY A 36 25.08 -7.39 -14.14
C GLY A 36 25.71 -6.03 -13.89
N THR A 37 26.15 -5.38 -14.97
CA THR A 37 26.82 -4.08 -14.92
C THR A 37 25.84 -2.95 -14.65
N VAL A 38 26.19 -2.03 -13.73
CA VAL A 38 25.31 -0.94 -13.30
C VAL A 38 25.98 0.42 -13.51
N LEU A 39 25.22 1.33 -14.15
CA LEU A 39 25.53 2.76 -14.23
C LEU A 39 24.54 3.57 -13.38
N ILE A 40 25.08 4.51 -12.61
CA ILE A 40 24.36 5.63 -12.01
C ILE A 40 24.69 6.89 -12.80
N ALA A 41 23.66 7.65 -13.14
CA ALA A 41 23.77 9.00 -13.65
C ALA A 41 22.72 9.89 -12.97
N THR A 42 22.78 11.18 -13.23
CA THR A 42 21.80 12.14 -12.73
C THR A 42 21.54 13.20 -13.77
N THR A 43 20.30 13.67 -13.89
CA THR A 43 19.93 14.85 -14.71
C THR A 43 19.71 16.07 -13.81
N THR A 44 20.13 15.99 -12.55
CA THR A 44 20.21 17.08 -11.57
C THR A 44 21.52 17.01 -10.78
N LYS A 45 21.86 18.02 -9.98
CA LYS A 45 23.05 17.95 -9.14
C LYS A 45 22.82 17.05 -7.92
N ILE A 46 23.66 16.04 -7.71
CA ILE A 46 23.65 15.17 -6.51
C ILE A 46 24.98 15.27 -5.76
N PHE A 47 25.00 14.99 -4.46
CA PHE A 47 26.26 14.89 -3.72
C PHE A 47 27.10 13.71 -4.23
N LYS A 48 28.42 13.90 -4.32
CA LYS A 48 29.35 12.83 -4.63
C LYS A 48 29.30 11.79 -3.51
N PRO A 49 29.04 10.50 -3.80
CA PRO A 49 29.04 9.49 -2.77
C PRO A 49 30.47 9.18 -2.32
N GLU A 50 30.62 8.94 -1.02
CA GLU A 50 31.86 8.42 -0.45
C GLU A 50 31.87 6.90 -0.53
N SER A 51 33.01 6.33 -0.95
CA SER A 51 33.21 4.88 -0.95
C SER A 51 33.07 4.33 0.48
N THR A 52 32.34 3.22 0.61
CA THR A 52 32.18 2.50 1.88
C THR A 52 32.63 1.07 1.72
N GLU A 53 32.80 0.32 2.82
CA GLU A 53 33.16 -1.11 2.77
C GLU A 53 32.26 -1.94 1.84
N ASN A 54 31.00 -1.53 1.66
CA ASN A 54 30.01 -2.22 0.81
C ASN A 54 29.89 -1.65 -0.62
N ASN A 55 30.51 -0.50 -0.91
CA ASN A 55 30.38 0.23 -2.16
C ASN A 55 31.74 0.58 -2.77
N SER A 56 32.15 -0.20 -3.77
CA SER A 56 33.23 0.17 -4.68
C SER A 56 32.65 0.93 -5.88
N PHE A 57 33.00 2.20 -6.00
CA PHE A 57 32.57 3.08 -7.09
C PHE A 57 33.65 3.20 -8.16
N ILE A 58 33.24 3.15 -9.42
CA ILE A 58 34.07 3.54 -10.57
C ILE A 58 33.48 4.82 -11.12
N PHE A 59 34.18 5.93 -10.97
CA PHE A 59 33.78 7.20 -11.56
C PHE A 59 34.16 7.21 -13.04
N ILE A 60 33.26 7.67 -13.90
CA ILE A 60 33.46 7.81 -15.34
C ILE A 60 33.33 9.28 -15.70
N TYR A 61 34.36 9.85 -16.29
CA TYR A 61 34.39 11.24 -16.78
C TYR A 61 34.07 11.30 -18.29
N PRO A 62 33.69 12.48 -18.84
CA PRO A 62 33.27 12.62 -20.25
C PRO A 62 34.26 12.06 -21.28
N GLU A 63 35.56 12.21 -21.03
CA GLU A 63 36.65 11.73 -21.87
C GLU A 63 36.82 10.20 -21.87
N GLU A 64 36.27 9.52 -20.86
CA GLU A 64 36.38 8.07 -20.68
C GLU A 64 35.18 7.30 -21.25
N ILE A 65 34.09 7.99 -21.61
CA ILE A 65 32.83 7.38 -22.04
C ILE A 65 33.05 6.38 -23.18
N ASP A 66 33.88 6.76 -24.15
CA ASP A 66 34.07 5.95 -25.37
C ASP A 66 34.95 4.72 -25.12
N PHE A 67 35.78 4.73 -24.07
CA PHE A 67 36.76 3.68 -23.73
C PHE A 67 36.34 2.78 -22.56
N ILE A 68 35.22 3.09 -21.90
CA ILE A 68 34.78 2.33 -20.72
C ILE A 68 34.50 0.86 -21.05
N SER A 69 35.02 -0.04 -20.22
CA SER A 69 34.63 -1.44 -20.14
C SER A 69 33.89 -1.68 -18.83
N PRO A 70 32.55 -1.75 -18.83
CA PRO A 70 31.75 -1.95 -17.63
C PRO A 70 32.13 -3.23 -16.88
N GLN A 71 32.23 -3.14 -15.56
CA GLN A 71 32.63 -4.24 -14.68
C GLN A 71 31.46 -4.74 -13.81
N ASP A 72 31.34 -6.05 -13.66
CA ASP A 72 30.39 -6.64 -12.71
C ASP A 72 30.80 -6.36 -11.25
N ASN A 73 29.86 -6.41 -10.31
CA ASN A 73 30.07 -6.13 -8.88
C ASN A 73 30.51 -4.70 -8.52
N PHE A 74 30.77 -3.83 -9.50
CA PHE A 74 31.03 -2.41 -9.30
C PHE A 74 29.81 -1.55 -9.62
N ILE A 75 29.70 -0.40 -8.94
CA ILE A 75 28.73 0.65 -9.30
C ILE A 75 29.49 1.72 -10.07
N HIS A 76 29.15 1.91 -11.34
CA HIS A 76 29.74 2.95 -12.15
C HIS A 76 28.94 4.23 -11.98
N ILE A 77 29.62 5.37 -11.86
CA ILE A 77 28.97 6.67 -11.66
C ILE A 77 29.48 7.60 -12.74
N PHE A 78 28.58 8.02 -13.63
CA PHE A 78 28.92 9.04 -14.60
C PHE A 78 29.01 10.40 -13.91
N CYS A 79 30.13 11.07 -14.13
CA CYS A 79 30.53 12.27 -13.41
C CYS A 79 31.00 13.33 -14.43
N PRO A 80 30.07 14.09 -15.04
CA PRO A 80 30.44 15.10 -16.03
C PRO A 80 31.41 16.14 -15.45
N LYS A 81 31.13 16.57 -14.22
CA LYS A 81 31.93 17.53 -13.45
C LYS A 81 31.58 17.40 -11.97
N ILE A 82 32.51 17.80 -11.10
CA ILE A 82 32.25 17.98 -9.66
C ILE A 82 32.36 19.47 -9.32
N GLU A 83 31.34 20.02 -8.69
CA GLU A 83 31.33 21.38 -8.13
C GLU A 83 30.73 21.38 -6.72
N ASN A 84 31.45 21.92 -5.73
CA ASN A 84 31.01 21.97 -4.33
C ASN A 84 30.53 20.60 -3.81
N ASP A 85 31.34 19.57 -4.04
CA ASP A 85 31.06 18.17 -3.69
C ASP A 85 29.80 17.58 -4.34
N LYS A 86 29.28 18.21 -5.40
CA LYS A 86 28.16 17.71 -6.18
C LYS A 86 28.56 17.33 -7.59
N ILE A 87 28.11 16.16 -8.03
CA ILE A 87 28.19 15.70 -9.41
C ILE A 87 27.17 16.49 -10.23
N ASP A 88 27.62 17.02 -11.37
CA ASP A 88 26.77 17.78 -12.29
C ASP A 88 25.84 16.88 -13.12
N SER A 89 24.82 17.48 -13.74
CA SER A 89 23.84 16.75 -14.54
C SER A 89 24.43 16.26 -15.85
N ALA A 90 24.15 15.00 -16.19
CA ALA A 90 24.43 14.41 -17.49
C ALA A 90 23.47 14.94 -18.57
N SER A 91 24.00 15.25 -19.74
CA SER A 91 23.21 15.53 -20.94
C SER A 91 22.61 14.23 -21.50
N PHE A 92 21.53 14.36 -22.28
CA PHE A 92 20.93 13.20 -22.95
C PHE A 92 21.85 12.60 -24.03
N GLU A 93 22.73 13.40 -24.63
CA GLU A 93 23.73 12.93 -25.59
C GLU A 93 24.74 12.01 -24.93
N GLU A 94 25.23 12.35 -23.73
CA GLU A 94 26.11 11.49 -22.94
C GLU A 94 25.39 10.20 -22.51
N LEU A 95 24.15 10.30 -22.02
CA LEU A 95 23.36 9.12 -21.64
C LEU A 95 23.12 8.17 -22.82
N ASN A 96 22.92 8.71 -24.03
CA ASN A 96 22.77 7.91 -25.24
C ASN A 96 24.00 7.05 -25.54
N LYS A 97 25.22 7.51 -25.20
CA LYS A 97 26.45 6.74 -25.39
C LYS A 97 26.53 5.51 -24.47
N PHE A 98 25.81 5.52 -23.34
CA PHE A 98 25.80 4.42 -22.37
C PHE A 98 24.68 3.39 -22.57
N LYS A 99 23.62 3.74 -23.31
CA LYS A 99 22.36 2.98 -23.41
C LYS A 99 22.52 1.46 -23.61
N ASN A 100 23.51 1.05 -24.40
CA ASN A 100 23.76 -0.36 -24.76
C ASN A 100 25.05 -0.91 -24.16
N ARG A 101 25.71 -0.17 -23.26
CA ARG A 101 26.97 -0.60 -22.62
C ARG A 101 26.74 -1.22 -21.25
N PHE A 102 25.67 -0.84 -20.55
CA PHE A 102 25.35 -1.31 -19.21
C PHE A 102 24.09 -2.18 -19.20
N ASP A 103 24.08 -3.21 -18.36
CA ASP A 103 22.88 -4.02 -18.13
C ASP A 103 21.78 -3.22 -17.42
N PHE A 104 22.15 -2.26 -16.57
CA PHE A 104 21.20 -1.43 -15.83
C PHE A 104 21.69 0.02 -15.78
N ILE A 105 20.79 0.97 -16.03
CA ILE A 105 21.08 2.40 -15.88
C ILE A 105 20.06 3.01 -14.91
N LEU A 106 20.55 3.63 -13.84
CA LEU A 106 19.73 4.33 -12.84
C LEU A 106 20.00 5.83 -12.92
N ILE A 107 18.93 6.63 -12.99
CA ILE A 107 19.01 8.07 -13.22
C ILE A 107 18.21 8.81 -12.15
N GLU A 108 18.85 9.69 -11.37
CA GLU A 108 18.11 10.64 -10.54
C GLU A 108 17.65 11.84 -11.39
N ALA A 109 16.33 12.05 -11.50
CA ALA A 109 15.76 12.91 -12.53
C ALA A 109 15.35 14.33 -12.07
N ASP A 110 15.49 14.64 -10.77
CA ASP A 110 15.11 15.94 -10.23
C ASP A 110 15.69 16.24 -8.82
N GLY A 111 15.81 17.52 -8.47
CA GLY A 111 16.31 17.94 -7.15
C GLY A 111 15.20 18.12 -6.11
N SER A 112 15.44 17.67 -4.86
CA SER A 112 14.51 17.90 -3.74
C SER A 112 15.18 18.43 -2.46
N ALA A 113 16.48 18.74 -2.48
CA ALA A 113 17.25 19.23 -1.32
C ALA A 113 17.04 18.41 -0.03
N SER A 114 16.91 17.09 -0.17
CA SER A 114 16.63 16.15 0.93
C SER A 114 15.35 16.42 1.74
N LYS A 115 14.44 17.26 1.22
CA LYS A 115 13.11 17.50 1.79
C LYS A 115 12.15 16.37 1.44
N ALA A 116 11.06 16.27 2.20
CA ALA A 116 10.09 15.18 2.09
C ALA A 116 9.11 15.37 0.93
N LEU A 117 8.75 16.63 0.63
CA LEU A 117 7.93 17.02 -0.53
C LEU A 117 8.64 18.11 -1.32
N LYS A 118 8.14 18.42 -2.53
CA LYS A 118 8.64 19.54 -3.33
C LYS A 118 7.58 20.16 -4.23
N GLY A 119 7.66 21.47 -4.44
CA GLY A 119 7.01 22.12 -5.59
C GLY A 119 7.80 21.83 -6.86
N TRP A 120 7.14 21.71 -8.01
CA TRP A 120 7.80 21.35 -9.29
C TRP A 120 8.08 22.59 -10.14
N LYS A 121 9.25 22.65 -10.80
CA LYS A 121 9.49 23.64 -11.86
C LYS A 121 8.80 23.19 -13.15
N ASN A 122 8.55 24.13 -14.07
CA ASN A 122 7.89 23.83 -15.34
C ASN A 122 8.63 22.78 -16.19
N ASN A 123 9.96 22.76 -16.10
CA ASN A 123 10.85 21.84 -16.80
C ASN A 123 11.18 20.55 -16.02
N GLU A 124 10.60 20.34 -14.84
CA GLU A 124 10.80 19.12 -14.04
C GLU A 124 9.60 18.17 -14.11
N PRO A 125 9.82 16.86 -13.86
CA PRO A 125 11.12 16.18 -13.79
C PRO A 125 11.84 16.09 -15.15
N VAL A 126 13.17 16.05 -15.14
CA VAL A 126 13.99 15.90 -16.34
C VAL A 126 14.25 14.42 -16.58
N ILE A 127 13.21 13.71 -17.02
CA ILE A 127 13.25 12.27 -17.25
C ILE A 127 13.94 11.98 -18.58
N TYR A 128 14.92 11.08 -18.56
CA TYR A 128 15.60 10.66 -19.78
C TYR A 128 14.63 9.90 -20.70
N PRO A 129 14.44 10.33 -21.98
CA PRO A 129 13.40 9.76 -22.85
C PRO A 129 13.50 8.25 -23.12
N ALA A 130 14.70 7.66 -23.04
CA ALA A 130 14.86 6.22 -23.23
C ALA A 130 14.62 5.40 -21.95
N SER A 131 14.15 6.02 -20.86
CA SER A 131 13.81 5.31 -19.62
C SER A 131 12.72 4.27 -19.86
N THR A 132 12.97 3.01 -19.51
CA THR A 132 12.00 1.91 -19.57
C THR A 132 11.05 1.90 -18.39
N LYS A 133 11.47 2.48 -17.25
CA LYS A 133 10.69 2.62 -16.02
C LYS A 133 10.91 4.00 -15.39
N THR A 134 9.88 4.52 -14.75
CA THR A 134 10.00 5.69 -13.86
C THR A 134 9.47 5.33 -12.47
N ILE A 135 10.29 5.57 -11.45
CA ILE A 135 9.94 5.36 -10.04
C ILE A 135 9.80 6.70 -9.34
N ALA A 136 8.57 7.07 -8.99
CA ALA A 136 8.28 8.22 -8.16
C ALA A 136 8.37 7.82 -6.67
N ILE A 137 9.18 8.52 -5.89
CA ILE A 137 9.26 8.33 -4.43
C ILE A 137 8.52 9.43 -3.68
N ILE A 138 7.81 9.02 -2.64
CA ILE A 138 7.08 9.89 -1.71
C ILE A 138 7.47 9.53 -0.29
N ASP A 139 7.81 10.52 0.53
CA ASP A 139 8.02 10.37 1.96
C ASP A 139 6.75 10.75 2.72
N ILE A 140 6.17 9.79 3.43
CA ILE A 140 4.92 9.98 4.19
C ILE A 140 5.12 10.77 5.49
N THR A 141 6.34 10.85 6.01
CA THR A 141 6.64 11.40 7.34
C THR A 141 6.48 12.92 7.42
N ALA A 142 6.21 13.59 6.30
CA ALA A 142 5.82 15.00 6.31
C ALA A 142 4.35 15.23 6.67
N LEU A 143 3.53 14.18 6.67
CA LEU A 143 2.15 14.31 7.12
C LEU A 143 2.08 14.83 8.56
N HIS A 144 1.14 15.74 8.82
CA HIS A 144 0.95 16.47 10.07
C HIS A 144 2.07 17.45 10.45
N LYS A 145 3.17 17.54 9.68
CA LYS A 145 4.19 18.58 9.88
C LYS A 145 3.76 19.91 9.30
N GLU A 146 4.41 20.98 9.76
CA GLU A 146 4.20 22.32 9.23
C GLU A 146 4.58 22.44 7.76
N LYS A 147 3.77 23.20 7.03
CA LYS A 147 4.01 23.63 5.66
C LYS A 147 4.97 24.81 5.66
N ASN A 148 6.24 24.53 5.41
CA ASN A 148 7.31 25.52 5.34
C ASN A 148 8.49 24.99 4.50
N GLU A 149 9.49 25.84 4.26
CA GLU A 149 10.72 25.50 3.52
C GLU A 149 11.58 24.44 4.23
N ASN A 150 11.35 24.18 5.52
CA ASN A 150 12.05 23.11 6.23
C ASN A 150 11.53 21.72 5.88
N THR A 151 10.24 21.61 5.53
CA THR A 151 9.59 20.34 5.20
C THR A 151 9.44 20.12 3.68
N ILE A 152 9.23 21.20 2.93
CA ILE A 152 8.89 21.18 1.50
C ILE A 152 9.93 21.97 0.72
N HIS A 153 10.56 21.36 -0.28
CA HIS A 153 11.49 22.07 -1.15
C HIS A 153 10.74 22.97 -2.14
N ARG A 154 11.09 24.26 -2.19
CA ARG A 154 10.42 25.27 -3.03
C ARG A 154 8.96 25.40 -2.61
N PHE A 155 8.77 25.75 -1.35
CA PHE A 155 7.46 25.79 -0.72
C PHE A 155 6.50 26.74 -1.45
N ASP A 156 6.97 27.90 -1.90
CA ASP A 156 6.18 28.85 -2.68
C ASP A 156 5.56 28.23 -3.95
N LEU A 157 6.31 27.37 -4.65
CA LEU A 157 5.81 26.66 -5.83
C LEU A 157 4.80 25.58 -5.44
N PHE A 158 5.07 24.85 -4.36
CA PHE A 158 4.17 23.82 -3.84
C PHE A 158 2.82 24.43 -3.46
N GLN A 159 2.82 25.57 -2.76
CA GLN A 159 1.60 26.28 -2.37
C GLN A 159 0.79 26.72 -3.60
N LYS A 160 1.43 27.21 -4.66
CA LYS A 160 0.72 27.59 -5.89
C LYS A 160 0.11 26.39 -6.63
N GLN A 161 0.76 25.22 -6.56
CA GLN A 161 0.36 24.02 -7.30
C GLN A 161 -0.72 23.19 -6.60
N TYR A 162 -0.68 23.15 -5.26
CA TYR A 162 -1.51 22.26 -4.45
C TYR A 162 -2.30 23.05 -3.39
N PHE A 163 -2.66 24.30 -3.71
CA PHE A 163 -3.12 25.33 -2.78
C PHE A 163 -4.14 24.83 -1.75
N ASN A 164 -3.80 25.08 -0.49
CA ASN A 164 -4.59 24.75 0.69
C ASN A 164 -4.16 25.72 1.81
N SER A 165 -5.12 26.38 2.47
CA SER A 165 -4.90 27.37 3.53
C SER A 165 -4.43 26.80 4.88
N ASN A 166 -4.39 25.48 5.03
CA ASN A 166 -4.02 24.80 6.26
C ASN A 166 -2.52 24.96 6.53
N LYS A 167 -2.16 25.14 7.81
CA LYS A 167 -0.77 25.33 8.24
C LYS A 167 0.06 24.04 8.26
N THR A 168 -0.61 22.89 8.34
CA THR A 168 0.02 21.57 8.38
C THR A 168 -0.28 20.80 7.10
N ILE A 169 0.58 19.82 6.79
CA ILE A 169 0.41 18.91 5.67
C ILE A 169 -0.64 17.86 6.04
N GLU A 170 -1.67 17.73 5.22
CA GLU A 170 -2.80 16.84 5.44
C GLU A 170 -2.91 15.77 4.35
N LYS A 171 -3.77 14.77 4.57
CA LYS A 171 -4.05 13.69 3.61
C LYS A 171 -4.43 14.22 2.24
N ASN A 172 -5.24 15.29 2.20
CA ASN A 172 -5.70 15.89 0.95
C ASN A 172 -4.56 16.54 0.16
N ASP A 173 -3.51 17.05 0.82
CA ASP A 173 -2.34 17.57 0.14
C ASP A 173 -1.60 16.44 -0.60
N TYR A 174 -1.42 15.27 0.04
CA TYR A 174 -0.85 14.10 -0.63
C TYR A 174 -1.72 13.60 -1.77
N ILE A 175 -3.04 13.55 -1.57
CA ILE A 175 -3.97 13.11 -2.62
C ILE A 175 -3.88 14.02 -3.84
N GLY A 176 -3.91 15.35 -3.65
CA GLY A 176 -3.72 16.33 -4.73
C GLY A 176 -2.34 16.23 -5.38
N TYR A 177 -1.29 16.09 -4.57
CA TYR A 177 0.09 15.93 -5.03
C TYR A 177 0.25 14.70 -5.94
N ILE A 178 -0.28 13.55 -5.52
CA ILE A 178 -0.25 12.29 -6.28
C ILE A 178 -1.12 12.35 -7.53
N ASN A 179 -2.36 12.84 -7.40
CA ASN A 179 -3.30 12.92 -8.52
C ASN A 179 -2.87 13.92 -9.61
N SER A 180 -2.01 14.90 -9.28
CA SER A 180 -1.41 15.78 -10.29
C SER A 180 -0.57 15.02 -11.32
N ASN A 181 -0.11 13.82 -10.98
CA ASN A 181 0.70 12.94 -11.82
C ASN A 181 2.04 13.58 -12.28
N THR A 182 2.46 14.69 -11.66
CA THR A 182 3.61 15.51 -12.10
C THR A 182 4.92 14.71 -12.09
N PHE A 183 5.07 13.76 -11.17
CA PHE A 183 6.24 12.86 -11.09
C PHE A 183 6.54 12.08 -12.36
N PHE A 184 5.51 11.88 -13.19
CA PHE A 184 5.56 11.08 -14.41
C PHE A 184 5.34 11.95 -15.66
N LYS A 185 5.43 13.28 -15.55
CA LYS A 185 5.27 14.20 -16.67
C LYS A 185 6.25 13.84 -17.79
N GLY A 186 5.73 13.76 -19.02
CA GLY A 186 6.55 13.44 -20.21
C GLY A 186 6.90 11.96 -20.38
N THR A 187 6.27 11.04 -19.63
CA THR A 187 6.57 9.60 -19.72
C THR A 187 5.42 8.77 -20.28
N SER A 188 5.78 7.83 -21.15
CA SER A 188 4.94 6.73 -21.66
C SER A 188 5.37 5.35 -21.17
N ASN A 189 6.41 5.30 -20.34
CA ASN A 189 7.03 4.08 -19.84
C ASN A 189 6.27 3.48 -18.63
N GLU A 190 6.80 2.39 -18.05
CA GLU A 190 6.19 1.77 -16.86
C GLU A 190 6.35 2.69 -15.63
N LYS A 191 5.24 2.97 -14.95
CA LYS A 191 5.15 3.92 -13.83
C LYS A 191 5.01 3.20 -12.50
N ILE A 192 5.90 3.52 -11.57
CA ILE A 192 5.94 2.95 -10.22
C ILE A 192 5.87 4.08 -9.21
N LEU A 193 4.95 3.98 -8.25
CA LEU A 193 4.89 4.86 -7.09
C LEU A 193 5.38 4.11 -5.85
N PHE A 194 6.38 4.67 -5.16
CA PHE A 194 6.95 4.10 -3.95
C PHE A 194 6.80 5.06 -2.76
N PHE A 195 6.05 4.63 -1.74
CA PHE A 195 5.99 5.32 -0.46
C PHE A 195 7.09 4.83 0.47
N ASN A 196 8.00 5.72 0.82
CA ASN A 196 9.12 5.44 1.70
C ASN A 196 8.81 5.82 3.16
N LYS A 197 9.63 5.28 4.07
CA LYS A 197 9.61 5.53 5.52
C LYS A 197 8.30 5.12 6.22
N ILE A 198 7.60 4.12 5.70
CA ILE A 198 6.49 3.50 6.42
C ILE A 198 7.06 2.46 7.39
N GLU A 199 7.21 2.91 8.64
CA GLU A 199 8.01 2.22 9.66
C GLU A 199 7.23 1.87 10.93
N SER A 200 5.97 2.27 11.00
CA SER A 200 5.02 2.00 12.08
C SER A 200 3.63 1.72 11.52
N ILE A 201 2.76 1.13 12.34
CA ILE A 201 1.36 0.86 11.95
C ILE A 201 0.58 2.16 11.73
N ASP A 202 0.88 3.22 12.48
CA ASP A 202 0.23 4.53 12.31
C ASP A 202 0.57 5.14 10.94
N LEU A 203 1.85 5.11 10.54
CA LEU A 203 2.25 5.57 9.20
C LEU A 203 1.67 4.69 8.10
N PHE A 204 1.51 3.39 8.36
CA PHE A 204 0.84 2.49 7.43
C PHE A 204 -0.65 2.83 7.28
N GLU A 205 -1.35 3.15 8.37
CA GLU A 205 -2.73 3.60 8.32
C GLU A 205 -2.86 4.86 7.44
N GLU A 206 -1.99 5.83 7.68
CA GLU A 206 -1.95 7.10 6.96
C GLU A 206 -1.74 6.88 5.46
N PHE A 207 -0.75 6.05 5.11
CA PHE A 207 -0.53 5.56 3.76
C PHE A 207 -1.76 4.87 3.16
N PHE A 208 -2.38 3.94 3.90
CA PHE A 208 -3.51 3.15 3.42
C PHE A 208 -4.71 4.05 3.10
N ASN A 209 -4.98 5.05 3.95
CA ASN A 209 -6.05 6.03 3.74
C ASN A 209 -5.80 6.89 2.50
N ILE A 210 -4.56 7.32 2.26
CA ILE A 210 -4.21 8.10 1.07
C ILE A 210 -4.34 7.26 -0.19
N VAL A 211 -3.73 6.07 -0.23
CA VAL A 211 -3.67 5.24 -1.44
C VAL A 211 -5.04 4.75 -1.90
N ASN A 212 -5.97 4.53 -0.97
CA ASN A 212 -7.34 4.18 -1.34
C ASN A 212 -8.17 5.36 -1.87
N LYS A 213 -7.63 6.60 -1.87
CA LYS A 213 -8.27 7.81 -2.43
C LYS A 213 -7.59 8.38 -3.67
N VAL A 214 -6.40 7.89 -4.04
CA VAL A 214 -5.70 8.36 -5.24
C VAL A 214 -6.16 7.60 -6.49
N ASN A 215 -6.24 8.32 -7.59
CA ASN A 215 -6.67 7.83 -8.89
C ASN A 215 -5.47 7.69 -9.82
N ILE A 216 -4.60 6.72 -9.52
CA ILE A 216 -3.43 6.42 -10.35
C ILE A 216 -3.47 4.98 -10.86
N THR A 217 -2.98 4.79 -12.08
CA THR A 217 -2.83 3.48 -12.72
C THR A 217 -1.46 2.84 -12.45
N SER A 218 -0.52 3.60 -11.88
CA SER A 218 0.82 3.15 -11.53
C SER A 218 0.81 2.02 -10.50
N LYS A 219 1.80 1.12 -10.58
CA LYS A 219 2.01 0.10 -9.53
C LYS A 219 2.45 0.80 -8.25
N ILE A 220 1.84 0.45 -7.12
CA ILE A 220 2.12 1.07 -5.83
C ILE A 220 2.91 0.11 -4.96
N TYR A 221 3.98 0.61 -4.37
CA TYR A 221 4.80 -0.08 -3.40
C TYR A 221 5.02 0.82 -2.20
N PHE A 222 5.37 0.20 -1.07
CA PHE A 222 5.58 0.91 0.16
C PHE A 222 6.59 0.20 1.05
N GLY A 223 7.20 0.92 1.99
CA GLY A 223 8.11 0.34 2.98
C GLY A 223 9.14 1.33 3.48
N SER A 224 10.31 0.83 3.85
CA SER A 224 11.44 1.64 4.31
C SER A 224 12.73 1.15 3.70
N ILE A 225 13.41 2.06 2.97
CA ILE A 225 14.75 1.82 2.46
C ILE A 225 15.73 1.57 3.61
N PHE A 226 15.56 2.30 4.72
CA PHE A 226 16.43 2.19 5.89
C PHE A 226 16.29 0.85 6.60
N LYS A 227 15.05 0.38 6.80
CA LYS A 227 14.78 -0.94 7.41
C LYS A 227 14.94 -2.12 6.45
N ASN A 228 15.23 -1.86 5.16
CA ASN A 228 15.30 -2.88 4.12
C ASN A 228 14.00 -3.70 3.99
N GLU A 229 12.84 -3.04 4.14
CA GLU A 229 11.51 -3.66 4.07
C GLU A 229 10.72 -3.04 2.91
N PHE A 230 10.19 -3.86 2.00
CA PHE A 230 9.47 -3.39 0.81
C PHE A 230 8.31 -4.31 0.45
N PHE A 231 7.16 -3.71 0.16
CA PHE A 231 5.92 -4.44 -0.09
C PHE A 231 5.18 -3.84 -1.29
N SER A 232 4.60 -4.71 -2.12
CA SER A 232 3.62 -4.29 -3.12
C SER A 232 2.28 -4.02 -2.43
N PHE A 233 1.62 -2.92 -2.76
CA PHE A 233 0.29 -2.62 -2.24
C PHE A 233 -0.78 -3.44 -2.97
N LYS A 234 -1.67 -4.05 -2.20
CA LYS A 234 -2.82 -4.84 -2.69
C LYS A 234 -4.11 -4.19 -2.22
N ASN A 235 -5.06 -3.95 -3.13
CA ASN A 235 -6.40 -3.53 -2.71
C ASN A 235 -7.13 -4.72 -2.07
N ILE A 236 -7.93 -4.43 -1.05
CA ILE A 236 -8.69 -5.41 -0.27
C ILE A 236 -10.16 -5.03 -0.29
N THR A 237 -11.02 -6.02 -0.40
CA THR A 237 -12.47 -5.86 -0.25
C THR A 237 -12.91 -6.47 1.09
N PRO A 238 -13.37 -5.67 2.06
CA PRO A 238 -14.18 -6.19 3.16
C PRO A 238 -15.51 -6.71 2.64
N ILE A 239 -15.80 -7.97 2.97
CA ILE A 239 -17.01 -8.70 2.61
C ILE A 239 -17.71 -9.06 3.92
N VAL A 240 -18.79 -8.35 4.21
CA VAL A 240 -19.58 -8.55 5.43
C VAL A 240 -20.64 -9.62 5.16
N LEU A 241 -20.67 -10.66 5.98
CA LEU A 241 -21.55 -11.81 5.85
C LEU A 241 -22.74 -11.66 6.81
N ALA A 242 -23.87 -11.17 6.31
CA ALA A 242 -25.09 -10.88 7.10
C ALA A 242 -26.30 -11.75 6.72
N ALA A 243 -26.17 -12.69 5.77
CA ALA A 243 -27.28 -13.53 5.31
C ALA A 243 -27.60 -14.74 6.22
N GLY A 244 -26.93 -14.90 7.36
CA GLY A 244 -27.15 -16.06 8.24
C GLY A 244 -28.54 -16.11 8.88
N PHE A 245 -29.01 -17.32 9.24
CA PHE A 245 -30.32 -17.53 9.87
C PHE A 245 -30.34 -17.42 11.39
N SER A 246 -29.18 -17.29 12.05
CA SER A 246 -29.09 -17.16 13.51
C SER A 246 -29.93 -18.22 14.25
N LYS A 247 -29.94 -19.47 13.75
CA LYS A 247 -30.84 -20.54 14.21
C LYS A 247 -30.81 -20.77 15.73
N ARG A 248 -29.64 -20.55 16.35
CA ARG A 248 -29.41 -20.70 17.81
C ARG A 248 -29.91 -19.51 18.65
N PHE A 249 -30.17 -18.37 18.03
CA PHE A 249 -30.51 -17.11 18.68
C PHE A 249 -32.02 -16.90 18.86
N LEU A 250 -32.85 -17.59 18.07
CA LEU A 250 -34.32 -17.46 18.06
C LEU A 250 -34.78 -16.00 17.83
N GLY A 251 -34.32 -15.38 16.74
CA GLY A 251 -34.66 -14.00 16.35
C GLY A 251 -33.64 -13.41 15.37
N ASP A 252 -33.82 -12.14 14.98
CA ASP A 252 -32.85 -11.43 14.12
C ASP A 252 -31.78 -10.71 14.96
N LYS A 253 -30.71 -11.43 15.29
CA LYS A 253 -29.60 -10.87 16.08
C LYS A 253 -28.99 -9.61 15.47
N LEU A 254 -28.96 -9.51 14.15
CA LEU A 254 -28.28 -8.40 13.47
C LEU A 254 -29.03 -7.07 13.64
N ASN A 255 -30.34 -7.12 13.91
CA ASN A 255 -31.20 -5.98 14.16
C ASN A 255 -31.32 -5.61 15.66
N PHE A 256 -30.67 -6.36 16.55
CA PHE A 256 -30.66 -6.02 17.97
C PHE A 256 -29.88 -4.71 18.20
N LYS A 257 -30.44 -3.81 19.03
CA LYS A 257 -29.84 -2.50 19.32
C LYS A 257 -28.90 -2.59 20.51
N LEU A 258 -27.70 -2.05 20.32
CA LEU A 258 -26.71 -1.80 21.36
C LEU A 258 -27.12 -0.60 22.22
N VAL A 259 -26.46 -0.40 23.36
CA VAL A 259 -26.69 0.75 24.27
C VAL A 259 -26.57 2.09 23.53
N ASN A 260 -25.71 2.17 22.51
CA ASN A 260 -25.53 3.38 21.70
C ASN A 260 -26.64 3.64 20.66
N GLY A 261 -27.69 2.83 20.65
CA GLY A 261 -28.86 2.93 19.78
C GLY A 261 -28.70 2.35 18.38
N LYS A 262 -27.48 1.94 17.97
CA LYS A 262 -27.22 1.30 16.68
C LYS A 262 -27.47 -0.20 16.76
N THR A 263 -27.84 -0.79 15.64
CA THR A 263 -27.96 -2.26 15.57
C THR A 263 -26.58 -2.93 15.54
N ILE A 264 -26.49 -4.21 15.90
CA ILE A 264 -25.25 -5.01 15.82
C ILE A 264 -24.61 -4.91 14.42
N LEU A 265 -25.41 -5.08 13.37
CA LEU A 265 -24.92 -4.99 12.00
C LEU A 265 -24.47 -3.58 11.66
N GLU A 266 -25.28 -2.57 12.01
CA GLU A 266 -24.95 -1.16 11.79
C GLU A 266 -23.61 -0.78 12.44
N GLN A 267 -23.38 -1.19 13.69
CA GLN A 267 -22.12 -0.92 14.39
C GLN A 267 -20.93 -1.62 13.71
N THR A 268 -21.10 -2.86 13.26
CA THR A 268 -20.08 -3.60 12.50
C THR A 268 -19.72 -2.85 11.21
N LEU A 269 -20.72 -2.43 10.42
CA LEU A 269 -20.54 -1.70 9.17
C LEU A 269 -19.87 -0.33 9.39
N LEU A 270 -20.24 0.35 10.47
CA LEU A 270 -19.66 1.63 10.88
C LEU A 270 -18.17 1.48 11.21
N ASN A 271 -17.79 0.49 12.03
CA ASN A 271 -16.40 0.27 12.44
C ASN A 271 -15.48 0.04 11.23
N ILE A 272 -15.93 -0.78 10.26
CA ILE A 272 -15.19 -1.02 9.02
C ILE A 272 -15.11 0.25 8.16
N SER A 273 -16.16 1.08 8.16
CA SER A 273 -16.20 2.32 7.37
C SER A 273 -15.27 3.42 7.89
N GLN A 274 -14.66 3.24 9.05
CA GLN A 274 -13.60 4.12 9.55
C GLN A 274 -12.27 3.95 8.78
N ILE A 275 -12.16 2.90 7.96
CA ILE A 275 -11.04 2.65 7.06
C ILE A 275 -11.52 2.90 5.62
N ASN A 276 -10.71 3.61 4.84
CA ASN A 276 -11.05 3.89 3.45
C ASN A 276 -10.69 2.68 2.56
N PHE A 277 -11.69 2.01 2.01
CA PHE A 277 -11.55 0.93 1.02
C PHE A 277 -12.10 1.38 -0.34
N LYS A 278 -11.51 0.88 -1.44
CA LYS A 278 -12.03 1.14 -2.80
C LYS A 278 -13.37 0.45 -3.08
N GLU A 279 -13.62 -0.67 -2.42
CA GLU A 279 -14.81 -1.50 -2.56
C GLU A 279 -15.15 -2.07 -1.19
N LYS A 280 -16.44 -2.12 -0.85
CA LYS A 280 -16.95 -2.79 0.35
C LYS A 280 -18.23 -3.53 -0.05
N ILE A 281 -18.37 -4.79 0.38
CA ILE A 281 -19.51 -5.64 -0.02
C ILE A 281 -20.25 -6.10 1.23
N LEU A 282 -21.58 -6.02 1.19
CA LEU A 282 -22.46 -6.61 2.19
C LEU A 282 -23.28 -7.71 1.53
N ILE A 283 -23.17 -8.94 2.05
CA ILE A 283 -24.02 -10.06 1.65
C ILE A 283 -25.17 -10.16 2.64
N GLY A 284 -26.38 -9.77 2.22
CA GLY A 284 -27.57 -9.81 3.07
C GLY A 284 -28.71 -10.63 2.47
N LYS A 285 -29.92 -10.47 3.03
CA LYS A 285 -31.09 -11.29 2.68
C LYS A 285 -32.43 -10.51 2.69
N ASN A 286 -32.44 -9.25 3.12
CA ASN A 286 -33.66 -8.47 3.33
C ASN A 286 -33.42 -6.97 3.05
N SER A 287 -34.49 -6.18 3.04
CA SER A 287 -34.42 -4.73 2.78
C SER A 287 -33.67 -3.96 3.87
N PHE A 288 -33.77 -4.38 5.13
CA PHE A 288 -33.03 -3.75 6.24
C PHE A 288 -31.51 -3.78 6.02
N HIS A 289 -30.97 -4.90 5.54
CA HIS A 289 -29.55 -4.98 5.20
C HIS A 289 -29.19 -4.07 4.03
N ASP A 290 -30.07 -3.97 3.02
CA ASP A 290 -29.88 -3.12 1.85
C ASP A 290 -29.81 -1.62 2.24
N GLU A 291 -30.76 -1.17 3.07
CA GLU A 291 -30.79 0.18 3.63
C GLU A 291 -29.49 0.53 4.38
N LEU A 292 -29.01 -0.39 5.23
CA LEU A 292 -27.75 -0.22 5.94
C LEU A 292 -26.54 -0.20 4.99
N SER A 293 -26.50 -1.04 3.96
CA SER A 293 -25.41 -0.97 2.98
C SER A 293 -25.35 0.38 2.29
N HIS A 294 -26.50 0.93 1.85
CA HIS A 294 -26.54 2.25 1.24
C HIS A 294 -26.07 3.35 2.21
N LYS A 295 -26.53 3.31 3.46
CA LYS A 295 -26.13 4.27 4.51
C LYS A 295 -24.62 4.33 4.72
N TYR A 296 -23.93 3.20 4.63
CA TYR A 296 -22.47 3.11 4.88
C TYR A 296 -21.63 2.93 3.61
N GLY A 297 -22.22 3.04 2.42
CA GLY A 297 -21.52 2.93 1.14
C GLY A 297 -20.94 1.54 0.86
N TYR A 298 -21.74 0.50 1.07
CA TYR A 298 -21.45 -0.87 0.66
C TYR A 298 -22.22 -1.20 -0.61
N THR A 299 -21.63 -2.05 -1.46
CA THR A 299 -22.36 -2.74 -2.51
C THR A 299 -23.17 -3.87 -1.86
N TYR A 300 -24.49 -3.82 -2.01
CA TYR A 300 -25.38 -4.85 -1.50
C TYR A 300 -25.51 -6.01 -2.48
N ILE A 301 -25.32 -7.23 -2.00
CA ILE A 301 -25.59 -8.44 -2.75
C ILE A 301 -26.59 -9.27 -1.96
N ILE A 302 -27.77 -9.50 -2.54
CA ILE A 302 -28.77 -10.37 -1.95
C ILE A 302 -28.32 -11.83 -2.07
N ASN A 303 -28.37 -12.56 -0.97
CA ASN A 303 -28.29 -14.01 -0.95
C ASN A 303 -29.73 -14.56 -1.01
N PRO A 304 -30.18 -15.09 -2.15
CA PRO A 304 -31.53 -15.62 -2.29
C PRO A 304 -31.73 -16.95 -1.57
N ASN A 305 -30.65 -17.67 -1.25
CA ASN A 305 -30.67 -19.02 -0.69
C ASN A 305 -29.80 -19.14 0.58
N PRO A 306 -30.12 -18.39 1.65
CA PRO A 306 -29.36 -18.42 2.91
C PRO A 306 -29.30 -19.81 3.57
N GLU A 307 -30.15 -20.75 3.16
CA GLU A 307 -30.24 -22.11 3.68
C GLU A 307 -29.06 -23.00 3.27
N PHE A 308 -28.33 -22.61 2.22
CA PHE A 308 -27.11 -23.29 1.77
C PHE A 308 -25.88 -23.03 2.65
N GLY A 309 -26.06 -22.34 3.77
CA GLY A 309 -25.03 -22.12 4.79
C GLY A 309 -24.08 -20.97 4.47
N GLN A 310 -23.12 -20.74 5.38
CA GLN A 310 -22.21 -19.60 5.29
C GLN A 310 -21.33 -19.61 4.02
N SER A 311 -21.04 -20.80 3.47
CA SER A 311 -20.20 -20.91 2.27
C SER A 311 -20.81 -20.22 1.06
N TYR A 312 -22.14 -20.22 0.91
CA TYR A 312 -22.77 -19.57 -0.24
C TYR A 312 -22.58 -18.04 -0.20
N SER A 313 -22.63 -17.42 0.99
CA SER A 313 -22.31 -16.00 1.16
C SER A 313 -20.83 -15.69 0.85
N VAL A 314 -19.91 -16.60 1.21
CA VAL A 314 -18.49 -16.48 0.84
C VAL A 314 -18.32 -16.54 -0.69
N ILE A 315 -19.03 -17.45 -1.36
CA ILE A 315 -19.02 -17.56 -2.83
C ILE A 315 -19.52 -16.27 -3.46
N LEU A 316 -20.69 -15.77 -3.04
CA LEU A 316 -21.26 -14.53 -3.57
C LEU A 316 -20.32 -13.35 -3.38
N GLY A 317 -19.75 -13.17 -2.20
CA GLY A 317 -18.78 -12.11 -1.94
C GLY A 317 -17.51 -12.25 -2.78
N THR A 318 -17.00 -13.48 -2.95
CA THR A 318 -15.83 -13.75 -3.80
C THR A 318 -16.13 -13.41 -5.26
N LEU A 319 -17.28 -13.85 -5.79
CA LEU A 319 -17.66 -13.62 -7.18
C LEU A 319 -17.83 -12.13 -7.49
N ASN A 320 -18.40 -11.37 -6.56
CA ASN A 320 -18.66 -9.93 -6.71
C ASN A 320 -17.48 -9.02 -6.35
N SER A 321 -16.34 -9.58 -5.92
CA SER A 321 -15.13 -8.80 -5.70
C SER A 321 -14.07 -9.08 -6.77
N SER A 322 -13.48 -8.02 -7.30
CA SER A 322 -12.42 -8.08 -8.31
C SER A 322 -11.01 -7.82 -7.75
N LEU A 323 -10.92 -7.37 -6.50
CA LEU A 323 -9.67 -6.88 -5.89
C LEU A 323 -8.74 -8.01 -5.43
N SER A 324 -7.57 -7.63 -4.92
CA SER A 324 -6.42 -8.52 -4.66
C SER A 324 -6.53 -9.32 -3.35
N GLY A 325 -7.43 -8.94 -2.45
CA GLY A 325 -7.67 -9.64 -1.18
C GLY A 325 -9.13 -9.56 -0.73
N TYR A 326 -9.58 -10.61 -0.05
CA TYR A 326 -10.95 -10.78 0.45
C TYR A 326 -10.92 -10.84 1.97
N LEU A 327 -11.44 -9.82 2.65
CA LEU A 327 -11.56 -9.80 4.11
C LEU A 327 -12.97 -10.21 4.50
N PHE A 328 -13.18 -11.48 4.86
CA PHE A 328 -14.49 -11.97 5.27
C PHE A 328 -14.76 -11.65 6.74
N ILE A 329 -15.83 -10.89 6.98
CA ILE A 329 -16.21 -10.39 8.30
C ILE A 329 -17.65 -10.84 8.59
N PRO A 330 -17.89 -11.63 9.64
CA PRO A 330 -19.24 -11.87 10.13
C PRO A 330 -19.95 -10.55 10.48
N GLY A 331 -21.25 -10.43 10.15
CA GLY A 331 -22.02 -9.21 10.39
C GLY A 331 -22.31 -8.87 11.85
N ASP A 332 -21.94 -9.76 12.76
CA ASP A 332 -22.18 -9.74 14.21
C ASP A 332 -20.90 -9.49 15.01
N MET A 333 -20.01 -8.64 14.49
CA MET A 333 -18.76 -8.24 15.16
C MET A 333 -18.78 -6.76 15.58
N PRO A 334 -19.70 -6.32 16.47
CA PRO A 334 -19.91 -4.90 16.77
C PRO A 334 -18.74 -4.25 17.53
N PHE A 335 -17.89 -5.06 18.18
CA PHE A 335 -16.72 -4.59 18.92
C PHE A 335 -15.42 -4.65 18.13
N LEU A 336 -15.46 -5.09 16.86
CA LEU A 336 -14.28 -5.14 16.02
C LEU A 336 -13.74 -3.74 15.80
N THR A 337 -12.48 -3.50 16.19
CA THR A 337 -11.89 -2.16 16.09
C THR A 337 -11.19 -1.92 14.77
N LYS A 338 -11.05 -0.64 14.42
CA LYS A 338 -10.20 -0.17 13.32
C LYS A 338 -8.75 -0.66 13.46
N SER A 339 -8.19 -0.63 14.67
CA SER A 339 -6.81 -1.08 14.93
C SER A 339 -6.64 -2.56 14.60
N THR A 340 -7.60 -3.40 14.99
CA THR A 340 -7.59 -4.83 14.67
C THR A 340 -7.65 -5.09 13.18
N LEU A 341 -8.54 -4.40 12.46
CA LEU A 341 -8.63 -4.48 11.00
C LEU A 341 -7.33 -4.05 10.32
N LEU A 342 -6.74 -2.92 10.74
CA LEU A 342 -5.49 -2.40 10.17
C LEU A 342 -4.32 -3.35 10.40
N LYS A 343 -4.23 -3.99 11.58
CA LYS A 343 -3.20 -4.98 11.86
C LYS A 343 -3.30 -6.18 10.93
N LEU A 344 -4.51 -6.73 10.73
CA LEU A 344 -4.73 -7.84 9.79
C LEU A 344 -4.38 -7.45 8.35
N ILE A 345 -4.76 -6.24 7.93
CA ILE A 345 -4.45 -5.68 6.62
C ILE A 345 -2.94 -5.52 6.44
N TYR A 346 -2.24 -4.98 7.44
CA TYR A 346 -0.80 -4.77 7.40
C TYR A 346 -0.04 -6.10 7.20
N GLU A 347 -0.35 -7.12 8.00
CA GLU A 347 0.22 -8.47 7.85
C GLU A 347 -0.04 -9.04 6.45
N PHE A 348 -1.26 -8.84 5.91
CA PHE A 348 -1.59 -9.27 4.56
C PHE A 348 -0.77 -8.55 3.48
N GLN A 349 -0.57 -7.23 3.63
CA GLN A 349 0.26 -6.49 2.68
C GLN A 349 1.70 -7.03 2.67
N LYS A 350 2.26 -7.35 3.85
CA LYS A 350 3.63 -7.86 4.00
C LYS A 350 3.81 -9.22 3.32
N TYR A 351 2.95 -10.19 3.64
CA TYR A 351 3.18 -11.59 3.26
C TYR A 351 2.35 -12.05 2.07
N ASN A 352 1.25 -11.36 1.74
CA ASN A 352 0.26 -11.80 0.76
C ASN A 352 -0.16 -13.26 1.01
N GLN A 353 -0.36 -13.64 2.27
CA GLN A 353 -0.81 -14.95 2.72
C GLN A 353 -2.17 -14.83 3.39
N ILE A 354 -2.81 -15.97 3.69
CA ILE A 354 -4.03 -15.95 4.50
C ILE A 354 -3.66 -15.39 5.87
N VAL A 355 -4.42 -14.43 6.39
CA VAL A 355 -4.19 -13.85 7.72
C VAL A 355 -5.38 -14.19 8.61
N VAL A 356 -5.10 -14.79 9.77
CA VAL A 356 -6.10 -15.27 10.73
C VAL A 356 -5.81 -14.67 12.10
N PRO A 357 -6.80 -14.01 12.75
CA PRO A 357 -6.67 -13.54 14.12
C PRO A 357 -6.69 -14.72 15.11
N PHE A 358 -5.92 -14.59 16.18
CA PHE A 358 -5.83 -15.55 17.28
C PHE A 358 -6.06 -14.87 18.63
N ILE A 359 -6.90 -15.48 19.45
CA ILE A 359 -7.09 -15.17 20.87
C ILE A 359 -6.88 -16.46 21.65
N ASP A 360 -5.95 -16.47 22.60
CA ASP A 360 -5.67 -17.63 23.47
C ASP A 360 -5.49 -18.95 22.69
N GLY A 361 -4.74 -18.89 21.58
CA GLY A 361 -4.48 -20.04 20.71
C GLY A 361 -5.63 -20.44 19.78
N ASN A 362 -6.80 -19.80 19.89
CA ASN A 362 -7.97 -20.10 19.09
C ASN A 362 -8.08 -19.18 17.87
N LYS A 363 -8.36 -19.78 16.70
CA LYS A 363 -8.66 -19.05 15.46
C LYS A 363 -9.95 -18.25 15.63
N LYS A 364 -9.95 -17.00 15.17
CA LYS A 364 -11.12 -16.12 15.14
C LYS A 364 -11.38 -15.61 13.72
N ALA A 365 -12.55 -15.00 13.52
CA ALA A 365 -12.83 -14.11 12.40
C ALA A 365 -12.40 -12.68 12.76
N PRO A 366 -12.30 -11.72 11.82
CA PRO A 366 -12.40 -11.88 10.38
C PRO A 366 -11.16 -12.55 9.77
N VAL A 367 -11.30 -13.16 8.60
CA VAL A 367 -10.19 -13.85 7.91
C VAL A 367 -9.92 -13.19 6.56
N LEU A 368 -8.65 -12.91 6.28
CA LEU A 368 -8.21 -12.26 5.05
C LEU A 368 -7.56 -13.26 4.11
N PHE A 369 -8.12 -13.44 2.92
CA PHE A 369 -7.62 -14.34 1.89
C PHE A 369 -7.01 -13.57 0.70
N PRO A 370 -5.85 -14.00 0.19
CA PRO A 370 -5.34 -13.54 -1.10
C PRO A 370 -6.24 -13.95 -2.28
N LYS A 371 -6.28 -13.13 -3.33
CA LYS A 371 -7.03 -13.41 -4.57
C LYS A 371 -6.72 -14.76 -5.21
N ARG A 372 -5.50 -15.30 -5.02
CA ARG A 372 -5.14 -16.63 -5.57
C ARG A 372 -6.04 -17.76 -5.07
N TYR A 373 -6.69 -17.60 -3.90
CA TYR A 373 -7.64 -18.58 -3.37
C TYR A 373 -9.06 -18.44 -3.95
N ARG A 374 -9.26 -17.58 -4.97
CA ARG A 374 -10.58 -17.38 -5.59
C ARG A 374 -11.21 -18.70 -6.02
N ASN A 375 -10.44 -19.56 -6.67
CA ASN A 375 -10.93 -20.82 -7.23
C ASN A 375 -11.38 -21.80 -6.14
N GLU A 376 -10.70 -21.80 -5.01
CA GLU A 376 -11.00 -22.61 -3.84
C GLU A 376 -12.22 -22.06 -3.10
N LEU A 377 -12.29 -20.73 -2.92
CA LEU A 377 -13.40 -20.04 -2.26
C LEU A 377 -14.73 -20.23 -3.02
N VAL A 378 -14.74 -20.14 -4.35
CA VAL A 378 -15.96 -20.34 -5.16
C VAL A 378 -16.44 -21.79 -5.23
N LYS A 379 -15.61 -22.76 -4.79
CA LYS A 379 -15.92 -24.19 -4.77
C LYS A 379 -16.35 -24.70 -3.39
N LEU A 380 -16.43 -23.83 -2.38
CA LEU A 380 -16.87 -24.20 -1.03
C LEU A 380 -18.30 -24.75 -1.06
N LYS A 381 -18.63 -25.62 -0.09
CA LYS A 381 -19.96 -26.25 0.03
C LYS A 381 -20.39 -26.32 1.49
N GLY A 382 -21.70 -26.31 1.72
CA GLY A 382 -22.28 -26.47 3.05
C GLY A 382 -21.87 -25.35 4.01
N ASP A 383 -21.78 -25.66 5.30
CA ASP A 383 -21.62 -24.66 6.36
C ASP A 383 -20.18 -24.52 6.89
N SER A 384 -19.20 -25.13 6.22
CA SER A 384 -17.81 -25.09 6.69
C SER A 384 -17.15 -23.72 6.51
N GLY A 385 -17.66 -22.90 5.58
CA GLY A 385 -17.07 -21.62 5.19
C GLY A 385 -15.61 -21.78 4.76
N GLY A 386 -14.81 -20.73 4.95
CA GLY A 386 -13.37 -20.74 4.63
C GLY A 386 -12.51 -21.67 5.52
N ARG A 387 -13.10 -22.34 6.54
CA ARG A 387 -12.34 -23.17 7.48
C ARG A 387 -11.68 -24.38 6.81
N GLU A 388 -12.29 -24.92 5.74
CA GLU A 388 -11.70 -26.05 4.98
C GLU A 388 -10.39 -25.67 4.30
N ILE A 389 -10.28 -24.43 3.81
CA ILE A 389 -9.05 -23.92 3.21
C ILE A 389 -7.98 -23.78 4.30
N LEU A 390 -8.34 -23.24 5.47
CA LEU A 390 -7.43 -23.07 6.61
C LEU A 390 -6.88 -24.38 7.22
N LYS A 391 -7.46 -25.54 6.87
CA LYS A 391 -6.93 -26.86 7.28
C LYS A 391 -5.78 -27.33 6.39
N LYS A 392 -5.74 -26.87 5.13
CA LYS A 392 -4.82 -27.36 4.10
C LYS A 392 -3.69 -26.38 3.80
N GLU A 393 -3.90 -25.11 4.13
CA GLU A 393 -3.02 -24.01 3.73
C GLU A 393 -2.28 -23.39 4.92
N ASN A 394 -1.08 -22.88 4.64
CA ASN A 394 -0.35 -22.05 5.60
C ASN A 394 -0.99 -20.67 5.71
N PHE A 395 -0.97 -20.10 6.92
CA PHE A 395 -1.52 -18.78 7.21
C PHE A 395 -0.67 -18.07 8.26
N ILE A 396 -0.70 -16.74 8.21
CA ILE A 396 -0.11 -15.86 9.21
C ILE A 396 -1.04 -15.79 10.41
N LYS A 397 -0.49 -16.10 11.60
CA LYS A 397 -1.19 -15.96 12.88
C LYS A 397 -1.03 -14.55 13.40
N CYS A 398 -2.13 -13.81 13.48
CA CYS A 398 -2.13 -12.48 14.07
C CYS A 398 -2.71 -12.54 15.49
N ASN A 399 -1.84 -12.51 16.50
CA ASN A 399 -2.29 -12.61 17.89
C ASN A 399 -2.88 -11.30 18.41
N PHE A 400 -3.97 -11.41 19.15
CA PHE A 400 -4.65 -10.33 19.86
C PHE A 400 -4.81 -10.71 21.34
N LYS A 401 -5.05 -9.71 22.19
CA LYS A 401 -5.26 -9.90 23.64
C LYS A 401 -6.70 -9.60 24.06
N ASN A 402 -7.34 -8.63 23.40
CA ASN A 402 -8.69 -8.23 23.74
C ASN A 402 -9.70 -9.21 23.12
N SER A 403 -10.25 -10.11 23.93
CA SER A 403 -11.25 -11.09 23.49
C SER A 403 -12.58 -10.47 23.11
N LEU A 404 -12.90 -9.27 23.62
CA LEU A 404 -14.18 -8.58 23.35
C LEU A 404 -14.36 -8.26 21.87
N GLU A 405 -13.28 -7.87 21.18
CA GLU A 405 -13.32 -7.58 19.73
C GLU A 405 -13.71 -8.78 18.87
N PHE A 406 -13.64 -9.98 19.46
CA PHE A 406 -13.93 -11.27 18.85
C PHE A 406 -15.06 -12.01 19.56
N PHE A 407 -15.89 -11.27 20.31
CA PHE A 407 -17.05 -11.81 21.00
C PHE A 407 -18.08 -12.33 20.00
N ASP A 408 -18.54 -13.56 20.22
CA ASP A 408 -19.47 -14.25 19.33
C ASP A 408 -20.89 -14.17 19.92
N ILE A 409 -21.84 -13.66 19.14
CA ILE A 409 -23.22 -13.43 19.58
C ILE A 409 -24.08 -14.54 18.99
N ASP A 410 -24.08 -15.70 19.63
CA ASP A 410 -24.75 -16.89 19.12
C ASP A 410 -26.11 -17.16 19.79
N THR A 411 -26.27 -16.73 21.04
CA THR A 411 -27.43 -17.01 21.88
C THR A 411 -27.96 -15.76 22.59
N GLN A 412 -29.19 -15.84 23.12
CA GLN A 412 -29.77 -14.80 23.98
C GLN A 412 -28.94 -14.55 25.25
N ASN A 413 -28.24 -15.56 25.77
CA ASN A 413 -27.33 -15.37 26.90
C ASN A 413 -26.09 -14.55 26.53
N ASP A 414 -25.65 -14.64 25.27
CA ASP A 414 -24.53 -13.83 24.80
C ASP A 414 -24.91 -12.36 24.66
N LEU A 415 -26.18 -12.04 24.33
CA LEU A 415 -26.69 -10.66 24.41
C LEU A 415 -26.66 -10.11 25.83
N LYS A 416 -27.13 -10.88 26.82
CA LYS A 416 -27.12 -10.42 28.22
C LYS A 416 -25.70 -10.13 28.70
N LYS A 417 -24.75 -10.98 28.32
CA LYS A 417 -23.32 -10.73 28.58
C LYS A 417 -22.84 -9.48 27.87
N LEU A 418 -23.28 -9.26 26.63
CA LEU A 418 -22.96 -8.09 25.85
C LEU A 418 -23.47 -6.81 26.52
N GLU A 419 -24.72 -6.76 27.00
CA GLU A 419 -25.27 -5.62 27.76
C GLU A 419 -24.41 -5.28 28.99
N ILE A 420 -23.99 -6.30 29.76
CA ILE A 420 -23.12 -6.12 30.93
C ILE A 420 -21.72 -5.60 30.53
N LEU A 421 -21.18 -6.09 29.41
CA LEU A 421 -19.87 -5.65 28.91
C LEU A 421 -19.93 -4.22 28.39
N GLU A 422 -21.06 -3.78 27.82
CA GLU A 422 -21.25 -2.40 27.35
C GLU A 422 -21.32 -1.39 28.50
N GLU A 423 -21.82 -1.76 29.68
CA GLU A 423 -21.83 -0.88 30.86
C GLU A 423 -20.44 -0.64 31.46
N GLN A 424 -19.42 -1.41 31.05
CA GLN A 424 -18.05 -1.36 31.58
C GLN A 424 -17.08 -0.59 30.68
N ILE A 425 -17.53 -0.14 29.50
CA ILE A 425 -16.75 0.56 28.47
C ILE A 425 -17.21 2.01 28.40
#